data_AF-A0A831XYH1-F1
#
_entry.id   AF-A0A831XYH1-F1
#
_cell.length_a   1.000
_cell.length_b   1.000
_cell.length_c   1.000
_cell.angle_alpha   90.00
_cell.angle_beta   90.00
_cell.angle_gamma   90.00
#
_symmetry.space_group_name_H-M   'P 1'
#
loop_
_entity.id
_entity.type
_entity.pdbx_description
1 polymer ?
#
loop_
_entity_poly.entity_id
_entity_poly.type
_entity_poly.pdbx_seq_one_letter_code
_entity_poly.pdbx_strand_id
1 'polypeptide(L)' 'MVYIATADLLRLAERDGEIRRAVALYLAEKAENGTPRQRELARKLLQRHPLFLSSQSPHRLLEAAIAMR' A
#
# COMPACT_ATOMS: atom_id res chain seq x y z
N MET A 1 8.32 18.43 5.85
CA MET A 1 8.10 17.19 5.08
C MET A 1 9.35 16.33 5.17
N VAL A 2 9.20 15.03 5.34
CA VAL A 2 10.32 14.08 5.28
C VAL A 2 10.14 13.24 4.02
N TYR A 3 11.21 13.08 3.24
CA TYR A 3 11.21 12.28 2.02
C TYR A 3 12.01 11.01 2.29
N ILE A 4 11.41 9.86 1.98
CA ILE A 4 12.07 8.56 2.00
C ILE A 4 11.95 7.94 0.61
N ALA A 5 13.02 7.30 0.14
CA ALA A 5 12.97 6.56 -1.10
C ALA A 5 12.05 5.33 -0.93
N THR A 6 11.26 5.01 -1.97
CA THR A 6 10.37 3.85 -1.94
C THR A 6 11.12 2.55 -1.61
N ALA A 7 12.35 2.39 -2.10
CA ALA A 7 13.19 1.22 -1.81
C ALA A 7 13.52 1.09 -0.32
N ASP A 8 13.78 2.19 0.38
CA ASP A 8 14.09 2.15 1.80
C ASP A 8 12.83 1.90 2.64
N LEU A 9 11.68 2.47 2.23
CA LEU A 9 10.39 2.14 2.82
C LEU A 9 10.06 0.65 2.70
N LEU A 10 10.34 0.05 1.54
CA LEU A 10 10.14 -1.38 1.30
C LEU A 10 11.04 -2.24 2.20
N ARG A 11 12.33 -1.90 2.32
CA ARG A 11 13.25 -2.63 3.22
C ARG A 11 12.82 -2.58 4.68
N LEU A 12 12.27 -1.44 5.14
CA LEU A 12 11.71 -1.33 6.49
C LEU A 12 10.46 -2.19 6.64
N ALA A 13 9.54 -2.12 5.67
CA ALA A 13 8.33 -2.91 5.63
C ALA A 13 8.57 -4.42 5.45
N GLU A 14 9.73 -4.85 4.95
CA GLU A 14 10.12 -6.27 4.91
C GLU A 14 10.51 -6.79 6.30
N ARG A 15 11.24 -5.97 7.07
CA ARG A 15 11.84 -6.37 8.35
C ARG A 15 10.89 -6.26 9.54
N ASP A 16 9.90 -5.37 9.46
CA ASP A 16 9.01 -5.06 10.58
C ASP A 16 7.53 -5.14 10.17
N GLY A 17 6.77 -5.97 10.89
CA GLY A 17 5.35 -6.19 10.61
C GLY A 17 4.45 -5.00 10.92
N GLU A 18 4.77 -4.19 11.93
CA GLU A 18 4.02 -2.98 12.27
C GLU A 18 4.27 -1.90 11.22
N ILE A 19 5.52 -1.73 10.77
CA ILE A 19 5.83 -0.82 9.66
C ILE A 19 5.10 -1.26 8.39
N ARG A 20 5.14 -2.56 8.06
CA ARG A 20 4.45 -3.11 6.89
C ARG A 20 2.95 -2.83 6.92
N ARG A 21 2.32 -3.05 8.07
CA ARG A 21 0.90 -2.76 8.29
C ARG A 21 0.60 -1.26 8.13
N ALA A 22 1.39 -0.40 8.76
CA ALA A 22 1.21 1.05 8.69
C ALA A 22 1.31 1.56 7.24
N VAL A 23 2.28 1.06 6.47
CA VAL A 23 2.43 1.40 5.05
C VAL A 23 1.25 0.89 4.22
N ALA A 24 0.82 -0.36 4.42
CA ALA A 24 -0.32 -0.93 3.71
C ALA A 24 -1.60 -0.13 3.95
N LEU A 25 -1.87 0.25 5.20
CA LEU A 25 -3.03 1.08 5.56
C LEU A 25 -2.96 2.47 4.93
N TYR A 26 -1.79 3.12 4.97
CA TYR A 26 -1.60 4.41 4.33
C TYR A 26 -1.85 4.34 2.82
N LEU A 27 -1.32 3.31 2.15
CA LEU A 27 -1.52 3.12 0.71
C LEU A 27 -2.98 2.82 0.38
N ALA A 28 -3.68 2.02 1.19
CA ALA A 28 -5.11 1.78 1.03
C ALA A 28 -5.91 3.07 1.10
N GLU A 29 -5.66 3.90 2.12
CA GLU A 29 -6.29 5.21 2.30
C GLU A 29 -6.00 6.14 1.09
N LYS A 30 -4.78 6.14 0.56
CA LYS A 30 -4.45 6.93 -0.65
C LYS A 30 -5.08 6.37 -1.92
N ALA A 31 -5.26 5.05 -2.02
CA ALA A 31 -5.93 4.39 -3.13
C ALA A 31 -7.43 4.68 -3.17
N GLU A 32 -8.05 4.92 -2.01
CA GLU A 32 -9.46 5.25 -1.84
C GLU A 32 -9.72 6.77 -1.91
N ASN A 33 -9.00 7.57 -1.13
CA ASN A 33 -9.33 8.98 -0.87
C ASN A 33 -8.31 9.99 -1.45
N GLY A 34 -7.23 9.53 -2.07
CA GLY A 34 -6.21 10.41 -2.64
C GLY A 34 -6.66 11.19 -3.88
N THR A 35 -5.81 12.13 -4.33
CA THR A 35 -5.96 12.73 -5.67
C THR A 35 -5.84 11.66 -6.76
N PRO A 36 -6.31 11.90 -8.00
CA PRO A 36 -6.21 10.91 -9.08
C PRO A 36 -4.80 10.34 -9.25
N ARG A 37 -3.77 11.18 -9.15
CA ARG A 37 -2.36 10.77 -9.21
C ARG A 37 -1.93 9.93 -7.99
N GLN A 38 -2.41 10.26 -6.79
CA GLN A 38 -2.09 9.50 -5.58
C GLN A 38 -2.77 8.13 -5.59
N ARG A 39 -4.04 8.06 -6.01
CA ARG A 39 -4.77 6.81 -6.13
C ARG A 39 -4.04 5.84 -7.05
N GLU A 40 -3.65 6.33 -8.22
CA GLU A 40 -2.91 5.54 -9.21
C GLU A 40 -1.56 5.03 -8.67
N LEU A 41 -0.77 5.90 -8.04
CA LEU A 41 0.54 5.52 -7.48
C LEU A 41 0.40 4.53 -6.32
N ALA A 42 -0.57 4.73 -5.44
CA ALA A 42 -0.81 3.85 -4.31
C ALA A 42 -1.24 2.44 -4.77
N ARG A 43 -2.14 2.37 -5.76
CA ARG A 43 -2.59 1.10 -6.35
C ARG A 43 -1.45 0.36 -7.03
N LYS A 44 -0.64 1.05 -7.85
CA LYS A 44 0.55 0.47 -8.47
C LYS A 44 1.51 -0.11 -7.44
N LEU A 45 1.73 0.58 -6.33
CA LEU A 45 2.65 0.10 -5.30
C LEU A 45 2.10 -1.12 -4.55
N LEU A 46 0.81 -1.11 -4.22
CA LEU A 46 0.13 -2.25 -3.58
C LEU A 46 0.13 -3.51 -4.47
N GLN A 47 -0.11 -3.36 -5.78
CA GLN A 47 -0.14 -4.48 -6.72
C GLN A 47 1.26 -5.04 -7.02
N ARG A 48 2.28 -4.18 -7.09
CA ARG A 48 3.66 -4.59 -7.40
C ARG A 48 4.35 -5.32 -6.26
N HIS A 49 3.90 -5.14 -5.01
CA HIS A 49 4.57 -5.67 -3.82
C HIS A 49 3.61 -6.52 -2.98
N PRO A 50 3.61 -7.85 -3.18
CA PRO A 50 2.72 -8.79 -2.47
C PRO A 50 2.83 -8.73 -0.93
N LEU A 51 3.94 -8.23 -0.39
CA LEU A 51 4.15 -8.03 1.04
C LEU A 51 3.13 -7.09 1.69
N PHE A 52 2.51 -6.18 0.93
CA PHE A 52 1.44 -5.32 1.46
C PHE A 52 0.06 -6.00 1.45
N LEU A 53 -0.09 -7.07 0.67
CA LEU A 53 -1.32 -7.86 0.60
C LEU A 53 -1.39 -8.90 1.73
N SER A 54 -0.25 -9.28 2.32
CA SER A 54 -0.16 -10.27 3.39
C SER A 54 -0.39 -9.70 4.80
N SER A 55 -0.46 -8.37 4.97
CA SER A 55 -0.41 -7.72 6.29
C SER A 55 -1.77 -7.42 6.96
N GLN A 56 -2.92 -7.58 6.28
CA GLN A 56 -4.21 -7.70 6.96
C GLN A 56 -5.38 -8.10 6.06
N SER A 57 -6.34 -8.83 6.66
CA SER A 57 -7.70 -9.18 6.19
C SER A 57 -8.01 -8.87 4.72
N PRO A 58 -8.19 -9.88 3.86
CA PRO A 58 -8.34 -9.75 2.41
C PRO A 58 -9.38 -8.71 1.96
N HIS A 59 -10.44 -8.49 2.74
CA HIS A 59 -11.66 -7.84 2.24
C HIS A 59 -11.61 -6.34 1.95
N ARG A 60 -10.58 -5.55 2.31
CA ARG A 60 -10.54 -4.13 1.87
C ARG A 60 -9.62 -3.89 0.68
N LEU A 61 -8.43 -4.47 0.70
CA LEU A 61 -7.47 -4.34 -0.39
C LEU A 61 -7.83 -5.22 -1.60
N LEU A 62 -8.42 -6.40 -1.36
CA LEU A 62 -8.91 -7.26 -2.43
C LEU A 62 -10.14 -6.66 -3.11
N GLU A 63 -11.10 -6.08 -2.37
CA GLU A 63 -12.25 -5.39 -2.97
C GLU A 63 -11.80 -4.20 -3.82
N ALA A 64 -10.83 -3.41 -3.35
CA ALA A 64 -10.25 -2.32 -4.14
C ALA A 64 -9.53 -2.83 -5.41
N ALA A 65 -8.96 -4.03 -5.38
CA ALA A 65 -8.32 -4.66 -6.54
C ALA A 65 -9.32 -5.40 -7.47
N ILE A 66 -10.40 -5.97 -6.92
CA ILE A 66 -11.44 -6.73 -7.63
C ILE A 66 -12.50 -5.82 -8.24
N ALA A 67 -12.92 -4.74 -7.57
CA ALA A 67 -13.88 -3.76 -8.09
C ALA A 67 -13.38 -2.98 -9.32
N MET A 68 -12.15 -3.25 -9.76
CA MET A 68 -11.52 -2.70 -10.96
C MET A 68 -11.47 -3.70 -12.14
N ARG A 69 -12.10 -4.87 -12.02
CA ARG A 69 -12.24 -5.84 -13.13
C ARG A 69 -13.58 -5.71 -13.82
#